data_AF-A0A7V7G0Y5-F1
#
_entry.id   AF-A0A7V7G0Y5-F1
#
_cell.length_a   1.000
_cell.length_b   1.000
_cell.length_c   1.000
_cell.angle_alpha   90.00
_cell.angle_beta   90.00
_cell.angle_gamma   90.00
#
_symmetry.space_group_name_H-M   'P 1'
#
loop_
_entity.id
_entity.type
_entity.pdbx_description
1 polymer ?
#
loop_
_entity_poly.entity_id
_entity_poly.type
_entity_poly.pdbx_seq_one_letter_code
_entity_poly.pdbx_strand_id
1 'polypeptide(L)'
;MYSEESNAKKSMRLIVFLLATTLVIPLAALYFPWRPEAETLGTWFQRSGSIMTILCISIDTKLFSIYVWLNSEDEPSVHVERFKAKYYYRYKAMSILAFLLTIMGTTIWGYGDLIV
;
A
#
# COMPACT_ATOMS: atom_id res chain seq x y z
N MET A 1 -20.00 -7.88 -15.99
CA MET A 1 -20.49 -6.63 -15.38
C MET A 1 -20.61 -6.65 -13.85
N TYR A 2 -21.52 -7.40 -13.18
CA TYR A 2 -21.55 -7.48 -11.69
C TYR A 2 -20.26 -8.00 -11.04
N SER A 3 -19.47 -8.78 -11.80
CA SER A 3 -18.17 -9.30 -11.39
C SER A 3 -17.13 -8.18 -11.17
N GLU A 4 -17.09 -7.17 -12.05
CA GLU A 4 -16.10 -6.08 -12.03
C GLU A 4 -16.20 -5.24 -10.75
N GLU A 5 -17.41 -4.80 -10.38
CA GLU A 5 -17.64 -4.01 -9.16
C GLU A 5 -17.30 -4.82 -7.89
N SER A 6 -17.63 -6.11 -7.89
CA SER A 6 -17.29 -7.03 -6.80
C SER A 6 -15.77 -7.20 -6.66
N ASN A 7 -15.07 -7.32 -7.79
CA ASN A 7 -13.61 -7.40 -7.83
C ASN A 7 -12.96 -6.10 -7.35
N ALA A 8 -13.46 -4.93 -7.77
CA ALA A 8 -12.98 -3.64 -7.27
C ALA A 8 -13.11 -3.52 -5.75
N LYS A 9 -14.27 -3.92 -5.17
CA LYS A 9 -14.46 -3.93 -3.71
C LYS A 9 -13.54 -4.91 -2.98
N LYS A 10 -13.30 -6.10 -3.56
CA LYS A 10 -12.33 -7.07 -3.03
C LYS A 10 -10.92 -6.48 -3.04
N SER A 11 -10.52 -5.86 -4.15
CA SER A 11 -9.24 -5.18 -4.28
C SER A 11 -9.08 -4.05 -3.28
N MET A 12 -10.11 -3.21 -3.06
CA MET A 12 -10.07 -2.16 -2.03
C MET A 12 -9.89 -2.74 -0.62
N ARG A 13 -10.57 -3.84 -0.28
CA ARG A 13 -10.36 -4.52 1.02
C ARG A 13 -8.95 -5.07 1.17
N LEU A 14 -8.42 -5.68 0.10
CA LEU A 14 -7.04 -6.16 0.07
C LEU A 14 -6.05 -5.01 0.24
N ILE A 15 -6.26 -3.87 -0.43
CA ILE A 15 -5.43 -2.67 -0.29
C ILE A 15 -5.42 -2.18 1.15
N VAL A 16 -6.58 -2.10 1.81
CA VAL A 16 -6.66 -1.68 3.22
C VAL A 16 -5.89 -2.64 4.13
N PHE A 17 -6.01 -3.95 3.90
CA PHE A 17 -5.22 -4.94 4.63
C PHE A 17 -3.72 -4.76 4.40
N LEU A 18 -3.30 -4.57 3.16
CA LEU A 18 -1.89 -4.37 2.82
C LEU A 18 -1.33 -3.07 3.43
N LEU A 19 -2.09 -1.97 3.39
CA LEU A 19 -1.73 -0.68 4.01
C LEU A 19 -1.56 -0.80 5.54
N ALA A 20 -2.38 -1.63 6.20
CA ALA A 20 -2.18 -1.90 7.61
C ALA A 20 -0.85 -2.67 7.82
N THR A 21 -0.61 -3.71 7.01
CA THR A 21 0.63 -4.50 7.12
C THR A 21 1.89 -3.71 6.82
N THR A 22 1.86 -2.73 5.92
CA THR A 22 3.04 -1.90 5.59
C THR A 22 3.58 -1.16 6.81
N LEU A 23 2.71 -0.73 7.73
CA LEU A 23 3.13 -0.02 8.95
C LEU A 23 3.57 -0.99 10.05
N VAL A 24 2.97 -2.18 10.10
CA VAL A 24 3.28 -3.19 11.13
C VAL A 24 4.72 -3.67 11.00
N ILE A 25 5.25 -3.82 9.79
CA ILE A 25 6.62 -4.34 9.57
C ILE A 25 7.71 -3.48 10.23
N PRO A 26 7.86 -2.18 9.93
CA PRO A 26 8.88 -1.35 10.55
C PRO A 26 8.66 -1.16 12.06
N LEU A 27 7.40 -1.07 12.51
CA LEU A 27 7.10 -1.05 13.95
C LEU A 27 7.53 -2.34 14.63
N ALA A 28 7.28 -3.50 14.00
CA ALA A 28 7.67 -4.77 14.55
C ALA A 28 9.19 -4.92 14.64
N ALA A 29 9.93 -4.38 13.65
CA ALA A 29 11.39 -4.36 13.67
C ALA A 29 11.97 -3.56 14.84
N LEU A 30 11.25 -2.54 15.34
CA LEU A 30 11.69 -1.72 16.48
C LEU A 30 11.37 -2.36 17.84
N TYR A 31 10.21 -3.01 17.97
CA TYR A 31 9.70 -3.45 19.27
C TYR A 31 9.89 -4.95 19.56
N PHE A 32 9.95 -5.81 18.53
CA PHE A 32 10.11 -7.24 18.76
C PHE A 32 11.58 -7.68 18.69
N PRO A 33 12.04 -8.54 19.62
CA PRO A 33 13.41 -9.05 19.65
C PRO A 33 13.62 -10.20 18.64
N TRP A 34 13.14 -10.05 17.41
CA TRP A 34 13.36 -11.01 16.31
C TRP A 34 14.64 -10.73 15.52
N ARG A 35 15.32 -9.65 15.87
CA ARG A 35 16.62 -9.26 15.35
C ARG A 35 17.66 -10.37 15.63
N PRO A 36 18.44 -10.80 14.61
CA PRO A 36 19.61 -11.65 14.83
C PRO A 36 20.65 -10.97 15.72
N GLU A 37 21.31 -11.71 16.61
CA GLU A 37 22.28 -11.15 17.58
C GLU A 37 23.47 -10.42 16.94
N ALA A 38 23.82 -10.77 15.71
CA ALA A 38 24.91 -10.15 14.96
C ALA A 38 24.57 -8.78 14.34
N GLU A 39 23.30 -8.37 14.36
CA GLU A 39 22.81 -7.16 13.70
C GLU A 39 22.52 -6.03 14.70
N THR A 40 22.81 -4.79 14.30
CA THR A 40 22.41 -3.62 15.09
C THR A 40 20.91 -3.36 14.94
N LEU A 41 20.32 -2.58 15.86
CA LEU A 41 18.88 -2.26 15.79
C LEU A 41 18.60 -1.40 14.56
N GLY A 42 19.43 -0.39 14.33
CA GLY A 42 19.35 0.50 13.17
C GLY A 42 19.42 -0.27 11.84
N THR A 43 20.40 -1.17 11.68
CA THR A 43 20.51 -2.00 10.46
C THR A 43 19.29 -2.93 10.28
N TRP A 44 18.76 -3.50 11.37
CA TRP A 44 17.55 -4.32 11.33
C TRP A 44 16.30 -3.52 10.94
N PHE A 45 16.14 -2.33 11.51
CA PHE A 45 15.07 -1.39 11.17
C PHE A 45 15.19 -0.93 9.71
N GLN A 46 16.39 -0.61 9.24
CA GLN A 46 16.64 -0.23 7.85
C GLN A 46 16.16 -1.32 6.87
N ARG A 47 16.45 -2.61 7.12
CA ARG A 47 16.00 -3.72 6.26
C ARG A 47 14.48 -3.83 6.19
N SER A 48 13.77 -3.51 7.27
CA SER A 48 12.31 -3.52 7.31
C SER A 48 11.69 -2.56 6.28
N GLY A 49 12.38 -1.45 5.95
CA GLY A 49 11.96 -0.49 4.94
C GLY A 49 11.85 -1.09 3.53
N SER A 50 12.69 -2.07 3.20
CA SER A 50 12.63 -2.77 1.91
C SER A 50 11.32 -3.57 1.76
N ILE A 51 10.90 -4.27 2.82
CA ILE A 51 9.65 -5.03 2.86
C ILE A 51 8.46 -4.07 2.77
N MET A 52 8.48 -2.98 3.54
CA MET A 52 7.47 -1.93 3.45
C MET A 52 7.33 -1.40 2.02
N THR A 53 8.45 -1.14 1.34
CA THR A 53 8.47 -0.63 -0.04
C THR A 53 7.86 -1.64 -1.03
N ILE A 54 8.21 -2.93 -0.94
CA ILE A 54 7.64 -3.98 -1.80
C ILE A 54 6.12 -4.11 -1.61
N LEU A 55 5.66 -4.02 -0.36
CA LEU A 55 4.22 -4.03 -0.06
C LEU A 55 3.52 -2.80 -0.65
N CYS A 56 4.13 -1.62 -0.60
CA CYS A 56 3.57 -0.42 -1.22
C CYS A 56 3.51 -0.55 -2.75
N ILE A 57 4.54 -1.09 -3.41
CA ILE A 57 4.50 -1.40 -4.85
C ILE A 57 3.34 -2.36 -5.17
N SER A 58 3.13 -3.38 -4.33
CA SER A 58 2.01 -4.32 -4.48
C SER A 58 0.66 -3.61 -4.36
N ILE A 59 0.52 -2.63 -3.47
CA ILE A 59 -0.66 -1.77 -3.35
C ILE A 59 -0.86 -0.93 -4.62
N ASP A 60 0.20 -0.30 -5.12
CA ASP A 60 0.16 0.55 -6.32
C ASP A 60 -0.31 -0.23 -7.56
N THR A 61 0.14 -1.49 -7.73
CA THR A 61 -0.36 -2.33 -8.85
C THR A 61 -1.87 -2.58 -8.77
N LYS A 62 -2.42 -2.74 -7.55
CA LYS A 62 -3.87 -2.94 -7.34
C LYS A 62 -4.64 -1.64 -7.53
N LEU A 63 -4.10 -0.52 -7.05
CA LEU A 63 -4.69 0.80 -7.29
C LEU A 63 -4.70 1.13 -8.78
N PHE A 64 -3.63 0.81 -9.51
CA PHE A 64 -3.57 1.02 -10.96
C PHE A 64 -4.63 0.21 -11.72
N SER A 65 -4.87 -1.05 -11.33
CA SER A 65 -5.95 -1.85 -11.91
C SER A 65 -7.34 -1.22 -11.67
N ILE A 66 -7.58 -0.66 -10.48
CA ILE A 66 -8.83 0.07 -10.19
C ILE A 66 -8.90 1.36 -11.02
N TYR A 67 -7.78 2.08 -11.17
CA TYR A 67 -7.70 3.31 -11.94
C TYR A 67 -8.05 3.10 -13.42
N VAL A 68 -7.48 2.08 -14.04
CA VAL A 68 -7.75 1.74 -15.45
C VAL A 68 -9.23 1.48 -15.62
N TRP A 69 -9.82 0.62 -14.78
CA TRP A 69 -11.26 0.33 -14.82
C TRP A 69 -12.15 1.57 -14.60
N LEU A 70 -11.77 2.48 -13.70
CA LEU A 70 -12.52 3.72 -13.44
C LEU A 70 -12.47 4.75 -14.58
N ASN A 71 -11.53 4.61 -15.51
CA ASN A 71 -11.31 5.55 -16.62
C ASN A 71 -11.28 4.87 -17.99
N SER A 72 -11.69 3.61 -18.09
CA SER A 72 -11.87 2.93 -19.38
C SER A 72 -12.94 3.65 -20.20
N GLU A 73 -12.57 4.19 -21.36
CA GLU A 73 -13.45 4.96 -22.26
C GLU A 73 -14.52 4.08 -22.94
N ASP A 74 -14.26 2.78 -23.03
CA ASP A 74 -15.10 1.82 -23.75
C ASP A 74 -16.42 1.47 -23.04
N GLU A 75 -16.62 1.89 -21.78
CA GLU A 75 -17.79 1.48 -21.00
C GLU A 75 -18.32 2.60 -20.09
N PRO A 76 -19.02 3.63 -20.65
CA PRO A 76 -19.80 4.57 -19.85
C PRO A 76 -21.05 3.87 -19.31
N SER A 77 -20.84 2.92 -18.40
CA SER A 77 -21.92 2.27 -17.70
C SER A 77 -22.32 3.11 -16.48
N VAL A 78 -23.63 3.29 -16.29
CA VAL A 78 -24.22 3.93 -15.10
C VAL A 78 -23.65 3.35 -13.78
N HIS A 79 -23.18 2.11 -13.82
CA HIS A 79 -22.53 1.44 -12.70
C HIS A 79 -21.14 1.99 -12.37
N VAL A 80 -20.29 2.25 -13.38
CA VAL A 80 -18.96 2.86 -13.18
C VAL A 80 -19.11 4.27 -12.63
N GLU A 81 -20.03 5.08 -13.17
CA GLU A 81 -20.30 6.42 -12.66
C GLU A 81 -20.78 6.40 -11.20
N ARG A 82 -21.73 5.52 -10.87
CA ARG A 82 -22.22 5.35 -9.49
C ARG A 82 -21.12 4.88 -8.54
N PHE A 83 -20.26 3.97 -8.99
CA PHE A 83 -19.12 3.53 -8.19
C PHE A 83 -18.13 4.67 -7.98
N LYS A 84 -17.78 5.40 -9.05
CA LYS A 84 -16.90 6.57 -9.00
C LYS A 84 -17.44 7.61 -8.02
N ALA A 85 -18.72 7.98 -8.11
CA ALA A 85 -19.37 8.90 -7.17
C ALA A 85 -19.25 8.46 -5.70
N LYS A 86 -19.31 7.15 -5.42
CA LYS A 86 -19.29 6.62 -4.05
C LYS A 86 -17.88 6.34 -3.50
N TYR A 87 -16.95 5.89 -4.34
CA TYR A 87 -15.67 5.33 -3.90
C TYR A 87 -14.44 6.11 -4.38
N TYR A 88 -14.60 7.08 -5.30
CA TYR A 88 -13.46 7.84 -5.84
C TYR A 88 -12.62 8.52 -4.74
N TYR A 89 -13.27 9.15 -3.75
CA TYR A 89 -12.55 9.77 -2.63
C TYR A 89 -11.77 8.75 -1.79
N ARG A 90 -12.32 7.55 -1.58
CA ARG A 90 -11.64 6.47 -0.85
C ARG A 90 -10.45 5.94 -1.64
N TYR A 91 -10.64 5.72 -2.95
CA TYR A 91 -9.56 5.35 -3.86
C TYR A 91 -8.43 6.38 -3.83
N LYS A 92 -8.76 7.67 -3.97
CA LYS A 92 -7.78 8.77 -3.97
C LYS A 92 -7.05 8.87 -2.63
N ALA A 93 -7.75 8.73 -1.51
CA ALA A 93 -7.13 8.71 -0.18
C ALA A 93 -6.16 7.53 -0.03
N MET A 94 -6.54 6.32 -0.43
CA MET A 94 -5.65 5.15 -0.41
C MET A 94 -4.43 5.33 -1.31
N SER A 95 -4.59 5.96 -2.48
CA SER A 95 -3.48 6.24 -3.40
C SER A 95 -2.50 7.26 -2.85
N ILE A 96 -2.97 8.36 -2.26
CA ILE A 96 -2.10 9.32 -1.58
C ILE A 96 -1.37 8.66 -0.42
N LEU A 97 -2.09 7.88 0.40
CA LEU A 97 -1.49 7.19 1.54
C LEU A 97 -0.42 6.18 1.09
N ALA A 98 -0.70 5.36 0.07
CA ALA A 98 0.26 4.42 -0.49
C ALA A 98 1.53 5.14 -0.97
N PHE A 99 1.38 6.26 -1.69
CA PHE A 99 2.52 7.06 -2.15
C PHE A 99 3.38 7.60 -0.99
N LEU A 100 2.74 8.14 0.06
CA LEU A 100 3.46 8.62 1.25
C LEU A 100 4.18 7.49 1.98
N LEU A 101 3.57 6.31 2.06
CA LEU A 101 4.19 5.13 2.65
C LEU A 101 5.33 4.58 1.79
N THR A 102 5.27 4.67 0.46
CA THR A 102 6.39 4.35 -0.42
C THR A 102 7.59 5.25 -0.12
N ILE A 103 7.37 6.57 -0.01
CA ILE A 103 8.44 7.53 0.36
C ILE A 103 9.02 7.19 1.74
N MET A 104 8.17 6.86 2.70
CA MET A 104 8.61 6.49 4.04
C MET A 104 9.42 5.18 4.02
N GLY A 105 8.95 4.16 3.30
CA GLY A 105 9.63 2.87 3.17
C GLY A 105 10.99 2.99 2.51
N THR A 106 11.12 3.81 1.45
CA THR A 106 12.41 4.06 0.79
C THR A 106 13.36 4.86 1.68
N THR A 107 12.83 5.81 2.47
CA THR A 107 13.63 6.57 3.44
C THR A 107 14.16 5.66 4.55
N ILE A 108 13.31 4.80 5.13
CA ILE A 108 13.74 3.81 6.14
C ILE A 108 14.77 2.86 5.53
N TRP A 109 14.55 2.40 4.30
CA TRP A 109 15.48 1.48 3.65
C TRP A 109 16.85 2.13 3.34
N GLY A 110 16.86 3.40 2.97
CA GLY A 110 18.11 4.13 2.67
C GLY A 110 18.87 4.60 3.91
N TYR A 111 18.16 4.97 4.99
CA TYR A 111 18.73 5.74 6.11
C TYR A 111 18.28 5.27 7.50
N GLY A 112 17.62 4.12 7.61
CA GLY A 112 17.03 3.65 8.88
C GLY A 112 18.05 3.48 10.01
N ASP A 113 19.30 3.13 9.67
CA ASP A 113 20.42 3.02 10.61
C ASP A 113 20.90 4.36 11.18
N LEU A 114 20.64 5.47 10.48
CA LEU A 114 20.94 6.81 10.97
C LEU A 114 19.82 7.39 11.85
N ILE A 115 18.60 6.84 11.75
CA ILE A 115 17.41 7.34 12.47
C ILE A 115 17.31 6.73 13.87
N VAL A 116 17.77 5.49 14.05
CA VAL A 116 17.64 4.68 15.28
C VAL A 116 18.98 4.07 15.67
#